data_AF-A0A0R1GTP7-F1
#
_entry.id   AF-A0A0R1GTP7-F1
#
_cell.length_a   1.000
_cell.length_b   1.000
_cell.length_c   1.000
_cell.angle_alpha   90.00
_cell.angle_beta   90.00
_cell.angle_gamma   90.00
#
_symmetry.space_group_name_H-M   'P 1'
#
loop_
_entity.id
_entity.type
_entity.pdbx_description
1 polymer ?
#
loop_
_entity_poly.entity_id
_entity_poly.type
_entity_poly.pdbx_seq_one_letter_code
_entity_poly.pdbx_strand_id
1 'polypeptide(L)'
;MNDQPFSTNMLTLEVLDAICDRLGIRPSALIFLDHDFSSDEITTLETYLTQRSLGRVKTTMSDLTAQLLTVKTFTPETAQTIARELCTAWLQEDRYTQILTLA
;
A
#
# COMPACT_ATOMS: atom_id res chain seq x y z
N MET A 1 37.99 -14.35 2.14
CA MET A 1 36.69 -14.91 1.73
C MET A 1 35.66 -13.85 2.05
N ASN A 2 35.04 -13.26 1.02
CA ASN A 2 34.01 -12.23 1.19
C ASN A 2 32.69 -12.92 1.54
N ASP A 3 32.26 -12.80 2.78
CA ASP A 3 30.91 -13.12 3.22
C ASP A 3 29.97 -11.98 2.77
N GLN A 4 29.25 -12.18 1.67
CA GLN A 4 28.13 -11.33 1.30
C GLN A 4 26.87 -11.85 2.00
N PRO A 5 26.15 -11.03 2.79
CA PRO A 5 24.86 -11.42 3.34
C PRO A 5 23.80 -11.33 2.23
N PHE A 6 23.75 -12.33 1.36
CA PHE A 6 22.66 -12.46 0.40
C PHE A 6 21.47 -13.20 1.03
N SER A 7 20.37 -12.46 1.13
CA SER A 7 19.04 -12.93 0.73
C SER A 7 18.11 -13.63 1.72
N THR A 8 18.32 -13.57 3.04
CA THR A 8 17.24 -14.01 3.97
C THR A 8 15.99 -13.13 3.82
N ASN A 9 16.16 -11.81 3.66
CA ASN A 9 15.04 -10.87 3.46
C ASN A 9 14.37 -11.02 2.08
N MET A 10 15.11 -11.51 1.08
CA MET A 10 14.60 -11.69 -0.29
C MET A 10 13.76 -12.97 -0.40
N LEU A 11 14.18 -14.04 0.29
CA LEU A 11 13.42 -15.29 0.41
C LEU A 11 12.10 -15.11 1.16
N THR A 12 12.05 -14.28 2.19
CA THR A 12 10.79 -13.99 2.91
C THR A 12 9.79 -13.26 2.03
N LEU A 13 10.24 -12.33 1.18
CA LEU A 13 9.37 -11.58 0.26
C LEU A 13 8.84 -12.47 -0.87
N GLU A 14 9.69 -13.29 -1.50
CA GLU A 14 9.23 -14.23 -2.54
C GLU A 14 8.26 -15.29 -2.00
N VAL A 15 8.47 -15.75 -0.77
CA VAL A 15 7.54 -16.67 -0.10
C VAL A 15 6.25 -15.94 0.29
N LEU A 16 6.32 -14.69 0.75
CA LEU A 16 5.11 -13.88 1.02
C LEU A 16 4.31 -13.65 -0.25
N ASP A 17 4.96 -13.29 -1.37
CA ASP A 17 4.31 -13.07 -2.66
C ASP A 17 3.70 -14.36 -3.20
N ALA A 18 4.41 -15.50 -3.13
CA ALA A 18 3.88 -16.79 -3.57
C ALA A 18 2.73 -17.30 -2.68
N ILE A 19 2.73 -16.97 -1.38
CA ILE A 19 1.62 -17.24 -0.47
C ILE A 19 0.46 -16.29 -0.74
N CYS A 20 0.73 -15.03 -1.04
CA CYS A 20 -0.26 -14.02 -1.37
C CYS A 20 -1.01 -14.37 -2.66
N ASP A 21 -0.30 -14.77 -3.70
CA ASP A 21 -0.90 -15.28 -4.95
C ASP A 21 -1.71 -16.56 -4.71
N ARG A 22 -1.23 -17.48 -3.86
CA ARG A 22 -1.96 -18.72 -3.55
C ARG A 22 -3.19 -18.53 -2.67
N LEU A 23 -3.19 -17.53 -1.80
CA LEU A 23 -4.28 -17.24 -0.87
C LEU A 23 -5.21 -16.12 -1.37
N GLY A 24 -4.89 -15.48 -2.49
CA GLY A 24 -5.59 -14.29 -2.98
C GLY A 24 -5.40 -13.06 -2.09
N ILE A 25 -4.33 -13.05 -1.27
CA ILE A 25 -3.99 -11.92 -0.41
C ILE A 25 -3.31 -10.87 -1.29
N ARG A 26 -3.86 -9.66 -1.24
CA ARG A 26 -3.44 -8.52 -2.05
C ARG A 26 -2.14 -7.92 -1.50
N PRO A 27 -1.16 -7.51 -2.32
CA PRO A 27 0.03 -6.77 -1.88
C PRO A 27 -0.29 -5.59 -0.93
N SER A 28 -1.41 -4.90 -1.18
CA SER A 28 -1.91 -3.84 -0.30
C SER A 28 -2.27 -4.34 1.11
N ALA A 29 -2.73 -5.59 1.25
CA ALA A 29 -3.01 -6.21 2.54
C ALA A 29 -1.75 -6.53 3.34
N LEU A 30 -0.62 -6.83 2.68
CA LEU A 30 0.67 -7.00 3.37
C LEU A 30 1.15 -5.69 3.99
N ILE A 31 0.99 -4.57 3.27
CA ILE A 31 1.33 -3.24 3.78
C ILE A 31 0.45 -2.87 4.98
N PHE A 32 -0.85 -3.21 4.93
CA PHE A 32 -1.73 -3.02 6.08
C PHE A 32 -1.34 -3.85 7.30
N LEU A 33 -0.87 -5.08 7.08
CA LEU A 33 -0.38 -5.95 8.15
C LEU A 33 0.94 -5.44 8.75
N ASP A 34 1.88 -4.99 7.91
CA ASP A 34 3.18 -4.49 8.35
C ASP A 34 3.06 -3.24 9.25
N HIS A 35 2.06 -2.39 8.97
CA HIS A 35 1.83 -1.14 9.69
C HIS A 35 0.70 -1.17 10.71
N ASP A 36 0.20 -2.37 11.04
CA ASP A 36 -0.85 -2.59 12.05
C ASP A 36 -2.10 -1.72 11.81
N PHE A 37 -2.62 -1.75 10.58
CA PHE A 37 -3.89 -1.09 10.27
C PHE A 37 -5.05 -1.93 10.80
N SER A 38 -5.92 -1.28 11.57
CA SER A 38 -7.22 -1.81 11.98
C SER A 38 -8.20 -1.87 10.81
N SER A 39 -9.21 -2.72 10.92
CA SER A 39 -10.25 -2.87 9.90
C SER A 39 -10.99 -1.55 9.60
N ASP A 40 -11.19 -0.70 10.61
CA ASP A 40 -11.85 0.60 10.44
C ASP A 40 -10.96 1.60 9.66
N GLU A 41 -9.66 1.60 9.93
CA GLU A 41 -8.68 2.43 9.21
C GLU A 41 -8.60 2.02 7.73
N ILE A 42 -8.56 0.71 7.44
CA ILE A 42 -8.59 0.17 6.06
C ILE A 42 -9.89 0.56 5.37
N THR A 43 -11.03 0.35 6.03
CA THR A 43 -12.36 0.68 5.46
C THR A 43 -12.47 2.18 5.15
N THR A 44 -11.91 3.04 5.99
CA THR A 44 -11.88 4.49 5.76
C THR A 44 -11.06 4.86 4.52
N LEU A 45 -9.87 4.25 4.35
CA LEU A 45 -9.04 4.43 3.16
C LEU A 45 -9.73 3.93 1.89
N GLU A 46 -10.31 2.73 1.93
CA GLU A 46 -10.99 2.15 0.79
C GLU A 46 -12.23 2.96 0.41
N THR A 47 -13.00 3.45 1.39
CA THR A 47 -14.15 4.32 1.14
C THR A 47 -13.73 5.61 0.47
N TYR A 48 -12.66 6.25 0.94
CA TYR A 48 -12.11 7.46 0.34
C TYR A 48 -11.73 7.25 -1.13
N LEU A 49 -10.97 6.18 -1.43
CA LEU A 49 -10.56 5.87 -2.81
C LEU A 49 -11.73 5.49 -3.70
N THR A 50 -12.70 4.74 -3.16
CA THR A 50 -13.92 4.37 -3.89
C THR A 50 -14.72 5.61 -4.26
N GLN A 51 -14.91 6.55 -3.33
CA GLN A 51 -15.61 7.81 -3.61
C GLN A 51 -14.89 8.64 -4.67
N ARG A 52 -13.56 8.77 -4.59
CA ARG A 52 -12.77 9.45 -5.63
C ARG A 52 -12.84 8.73 -6.97
N SER A 53 -12.87 7.40 -6.97
CA SER A 53 -13.00 6.59 -8.19
C SER A 53 -14.35 6.80 -8.86
N LEU A 54 -15.43 6.77 -8.09
CA LEU A 54 -16.78 7.06 -8.59
C LEU A 54 -16.89 8.50 -9.13
N GLY A 55 -16.25 9.46 -8.45
CA GLY A 55 -16.18 10.85 -8.88
C GLY A 55 -15.17 11.14 -10.00
N ARG A 56 -14.39 10.14 -10.45
CA ARG A 56 -13.25 10.30 -11.38
C ARG A 56 -12.27 11.41 -10.97
N VAL A 57 -12.11 11.60 -9.66
CA VAL A 57 -11.21 12.60 -9.09
C VAL A 57 -9.82 11.98 -9.00
N LYS A 58 -8.85 12.60 -9.67
CA LYS A 58 -7.45 12.17 -9.57
C LYS A 58 -6.96 12.28 -8.13
N THR A 59 -6.22 11.28 -7.70
CA THR A 59 -5.63 11.19 -6.37
C THR A 59 -4.12 11.16 -6.53
N THR A 60 -3.47 12.21 -6.03
CA THR A 60 -2.01 12.32 -6.03
C THR A 60 -1.40 11.60 -4.84
N MET A 61 -0.09 11.38 -4.85
CA MET A 61 0.63 10.85 -3.69
C MET A 61 0.45 11.75 -2.46
N SER A 62 0.42 13.07 -2.66
CA SER A 62 0.18 14.05 -1.60
C SER A 62 -1.20 13.94 -0.98
N ASP A 63 -2.25 13.72 -1.80
CA ASP A 63 -3.62 13.46 -1.31
C ASP A 63 -3.67 12.19 -0.44
N LEU A 64 -3.02 11.12 -0.92
CA LEU A 64 -2.95 9.84 -0.23
C LEU A 64 -2.19 9.94 1.09
N THR A 65 -1.06 10.65 1.09
CA THR A 65 -0.27 10.92 2.30
C THR A 65 -1.09 11.70 3.32
N ALA A 66 -1.78 12.76 2.88
CA ALA A 66 -2.65 13.53 3.76
C ALA A 66 -3.77 12.67 4.33
N GLN A 67 -4.39 11.81 3.51
CA GLN A 67 -5.43 10.87 3.97
C GLN A 67 -4.88 9.83 4.96
N LEU A 68 -3.66 9.32 4.77
CA LEU A 68 -3.04 8.40 5.73
C LEU A 68 -2.82 9.06 7.09
N LEU A 69 -2.39 10.33 7.09
CA LEU A 69 -2.22 11.11 8.32
C LEU A 69 -3.54 11.43 9.04
N THR A 70 -4.69 11.42 8.34
CA THR A 70 -6.01 11.55 8.99
C THR A 70 -6.54 10.24 9.54
N VAL A 71 -6.13 9.12 8.94
CA VAL A 71 -6.58 7.77 9.31
C VAL A 71 -5.81 7.25 10.51
N LYS A 72 -4.48 7.41 10.52
CA LYS A 72 -3.61 6.97 11.61
C LYS A 72 -2.51 8.00 11.85
N THR A 73 -2.08 8.13 13.10
CA THR A 73 -0.96 9.01 13.46
C THR A 73 0.37 8.40 13.00
N PHE A 74 0.79 8.75 11.80
CA PHE A 74 2.12 8.47 11.28
C PHE A 74 3.00 9.73 11.35
N THR A 75 4.32 9.53 11.26
CA THR A 75 5.20 10.64 10.87
C THR A 75 4.96 10.98 9.39
N PRO A 76 5.21 12.22 8.94
CA PRO A 76 5.05 12.59 7.53
C PRO A 76 5.89 11.72 6.58
N GLU A 77 7.11 11.35 6.99
CA GLU A 77 8.02 10.51 6.20
C GLU A 77 7.51 9.08 6.08
N THR A 78 7.00 8.50 7.18
CA THR A 78 6.37 7.18 7.18
C THR A 78 5.11 7.19 6.31
N ALA A 79 4.24 8.19 6.45
CA ALA A 79 3.01 8.29 5.65
C ALA A 79 3.30 8.39 4.15
N GLN A 80 4.35 9.11 3.74
CA GLN A 80 4.77 9.18 2.34
C GLN A 80 5.27 7.83 1.81
N THR A 81 6.03 7.11 2.63
CA THR A 81 6.52 5.76 2.27
C THR A 81 5.35 4.82 2.06
N ILE A 82 4.43 4.76 3.03
CA ILE A 82 3.22 3.93 2.96
C ILE A 82 2.34 4.33 1.76
N ALA A 83 2.14 5.63 1.51
CA ALA A 83 1.37 6.09 0.36
C ALA A 83 1.97 5.59 -0.96
N ARG A 84 3.30 5.62 -1.08
CA ARG A 84 4.01 5.16 -2.28
C ARG A 84 3.87 3.65 -2.46
N GLU A 85 4.05 2.88 -1.39
CA GLU A 85 3.93 1.43 -1.41
C GLU A 85 2.50 1.01 -1.74
N LEU A 86 1.49 1.61 -1.09
CA LEU A 86 0.08 1.34 -1.37
C LEU A 86 -0.30 1.72 -2.80
N CYS A 87 0.16 2.86 -3.30
CA CYS A 87 -0.10 3.26 -4.69
C CYS A 87 0.51 2.25 -5.67
N THR A 88 1.74 1.80 -5.42
CA THR A 88 2.40 0.79 -6.24
C THR A 88 1.65 -0.55 -6.19
N ALA A 89 1.29 -1.01 -4.99
CA ALA A 89 0.52 -2.23 -4.77
C ALA A 89 -0.84 -2.20 -5.48
N TRP A 90 -1.60 -1.11 -5.35
CA TRP A 90 -2.89 -0.99 -6.02
C TRP A 90 -2.77 -0.92 -7.54
N LEU A 91 -1.74 -0.26 -8.07
CA LEU A 91 -1.48 -0.26 -9.51
C LEU A 91 -1.10 -1.65 -10.01
N GLN A 92 -0.34 -2.45 -9.25
CA GLN A 92 -0.04 -3.85 -9.56
C GLN A 92 -1.29 -4.74 -9.49
N GLU A 93 -2.22 -4.45 -8.58
CA GLU A 93 -3.52 -5.13 -8.44
C GLU A 93 -4.57 -4.69 -9.48
N ASP A 94 -4.22 -3.81 -10.43
CA ASP A 94 -5.14 -3.14 -11.37
C ASP A 94 -6.30 -2.38 -10.69
N ARG A 95 -6.11 -1.99 -9.42
CA ARG A 95 -7.10 -1.25 -8.62
C ARG A 95 -6.83 0.25 -8.71
N TYR A 96 -7.91 1.02 -8.84
CA TYR A 96 -7.87 2.50 -8.81
C TYR A 96 -6.91 3.12 -9.85
N THR A 97 -6.48 2.38 -10.87
CA THR A 97 -5.57 2.82 -11.95
C THR A 97 -6.09 4.04 -12.71
N GLN A 98 -7.41 4.24 -12.70
CA GLN A 98 -8.07 5.38 -13.33
C GLN A 98 -7.90 6.71 -12.56
N ILE A 99 -7.63 6.64 -11.25
CA ILE A 99 -7.53 7.82 -10.38
C ILE A 99 -6.15 8.00 -9.75
N LEU A 100 -5.37 6.93 -9.58
CA LEU A 100 -4.04 6.99 -9.00
C LEU A 100 -3.01 7.45 -10.02
N THR A 101 -2.01 8.19 -9.56
CA THR A 101 -0.90 8.67 -10.37
C THR A 101 0.34 8.76 -9.51
N LEU A 102 1.45 8.22 -10.01
CA LEU A 102 2.77 8.21 -9.35
C LEU A 102 3.56 9.52 -9.51
N ALA A 103 2.90 10.60 -9.97
CA ALA A 103 3.55 11.89 -10.25
C ALA A 103 4.01 12.61 -8.98
#